data_AF-V4H311-F1
#
_entry.id   AF-V4H311-F1
#
_cell.length_a   1.000
_cell.length_b   1.000
_cell.length_c   1.000
_cell.angle_alpha   90.00
_cell.angle_beta   90.00
_cell.angle_gamma   90.00
#
_symmetry.space_group_name_H-M   'P 1'
#
loop_
_entity.id
_entity.type
_entity.pdbx_description
1 polymer ?
#
loop_
_entity_poly.entity_id
_entity_poly.type
_entity_poly.pdbx_seq_one_letter_code
_entity_poly.pdbx_strand_id
1 'polypeptide(L)'
;MNEILAYVDWVFRALFLLVVLFLMVIFWERKFSLFFGGKSSLRTKADHTLHSCFLTALCTVVFFIIGNILSDHIITLPMEKIALRRLFYFLGMVNLTFFFVSLFLLHAIRQCGFSNIARTVSYLMFIELSLYFIQLVVRGYLDISYSLLNSFVAASFFICNISAFIILISYPTKLFLDKKHFDLGNR
;
A
#
# COMPACT_ATOMS: atom_id res chain seq x y z
N MET A 1 22.77 9.17 -3.54
CA MET A 1 21.52 8.85 -2.81
C MET A 1 21.89 8.75 -1.34
N ASN A 2 21.31 9.53 -0.43
CA ASN A 2 21.70 9.49 0.99
C ASN A 2 21.44 8.07 1.52
N GLU A 3 22.47 7.41 2.05
CA GLU A 3 22.38 6.03 2.56
C GLU A 3 21.21 5.85 3.55
N ILE A 4 20.94 6.88 4.35
CA ILE A 4 19.81 6.95 5.29
C ILE A 4 18.45 6.76 4.58
N LEU A 5 18.24 7.37 3.41
CA LEU A 5 16.98 7.22 2.67
C LEU A 5 16.83 5.81 2.09
N ALA A 6 17.93 5.19 1.66
CA ALA A 6 17.92 3.81 1.18
C ALA A 6 17.62 2.82 2.32
N TYR A 7 18.15 3.05 3.53
CA TYR A 7 17.82 2.27 4.71
C TYR A 7 16.34 2.40 5.09
N VAL A 8 15.80 3.62 5.08
CA VAL A 8 14.38 3.85 5.37
C VAL A 8 13.47 3.10 4.39
N ASP A 9 13.80 3.12 3.09
CA ASP A 9 13.01 2.37 2.10
C ASP A 9 13.05 0.85 2.33
N TRP A 10 14.23 0.29 2.62
CA TRP A 10 14.37 -1.12 2.99
C TRP A 10 13.56 -1.51 4.24
N VAL A 11 13.52 -0.63 5.24
CA VAL A 11 12.71 -0.81 6.44
C VAL A 11 11.22 -0.86 6.09
N PHE A 12 10.72 0.05 5.24
CA PHE A 12 9.34 -0.01 4.78
C PHE A 12 9.04 -1.31 4.03
N ARG A 13 9.91 -1.73 3.10
CA ARG A 13 9.74 -3.00 2.37
C ARG A 13 9.61 -4.18 3.33
N ALA A 14 10.51 -4.27 4.32
CA ALA A 14 10.50 -5.34 5.31
C ALA A 14 9.23 -5.30 6.18
N LEU A 15 8.82 -4.12 6.63
CA LEU A 15 7.62 -3.92 7.45
C LEU A 15 6.35 -4.35 6.70
N PHE A 16 6.16 -3.85 5.47
CA PHE A 16 5.02 -4.21 4.62
C PHE A 16 4.98 -5.71 4.32
N LEU A 17 6.13 -6.31 4.00
CA LEU A 17 6.24 -7.74 3.77
C LEU A 17 5.88 -8.56 5.02
N LEU A 18 6.30 -8.10 6.21
CA LEU A 18 5.93 -8.73 7.49
C LEU A 18 4.41 -8.70 7.71
N VAL A 19 3.72 -7.62 7.37
CA VAL A 19 2.25 -7.54 7.46
C VAL A 19 1.57 -8.57 6.56
N VAL A 20 2.06 -8.73 5.32
CA VAL A 20 1.51 -9.74 4.40
C VAL A 20 1.78 -11.15 4.91
N LEU A 21 2.99 -11.44 5.38
CA LEU A 21 3.33 -12.74 5.96
C LEU A 21 2.48 -13.04 7.20
N PHE A 22 2.29 -12.06 8.09
CA PHE A 22 1.47 -12.21 9.28
C PHE A 22 0.02 -12.52 8.92
N LEU A 23 -0.54 -11.80 7.94
CA LEU A 23 -1.88 -12.12 7.43
C LEU A 23 -1.89 -13.51 6.77
N MET A 24 -0.89 -13.88 5.97
CA MET A 24 -0.79 -15.23 5.40
C MET A 24 -0.78 -16.33 6.47
N VAL A 25 -0.08 -16.14 7.60
CA VAL A 25 -0.10 -17.08 8.73
C VAL A 25 -1.50 -17.19 9.34
N ILE A 26 -2.20 -16.07 9.54
CA ILE A 26 -3.61 -16.08 10.01
C ILE A 26 -4.51 -16.84 9.03
N PHE A 27 -4.31 -16.66 7.73
CA PHE A 27 -5.06 -17.38 6.69
C PHE A 27 -4.70 -18.88 6.65
N TRP A 28 -3.44 -19.24 6.88
CA TRP A 28 -2.98 -20.63 6.95
C TRP A 28 -3.68 -21.38 8.08
N GLU A 29 -3.85 -20.74 9.25
CA GLU A 29 -4.60 -21.31 10.38
C GLU A 29 -6.10 -21.50 10.09
N ARG A 30 -6.71 -20.66 9.24
CA ARG A 30 -8.14 -20.73 8.89
C ARG A 30 -8.47 -21.61 7.67
N LYS A 31 -7.49 -22.39 7.17
CA LYS A 31 -7.52 -23.25 5.97
C LYS A 31 -7.72 -22.46 4.66
N PHE A 32 -7.03 -22.89 3.60
CA PHE A 32 -7.03 -22.33 2.23
C PHE A 32 -8.41 -22.14 1.57
N SER A 33 -9.51 -22.57 2.19
CA SER A 33 -10.88 -22.33 1.73
C SER A 33 -11.23 -20.84 1.68
N LEU A 34 -10.58 -19.99 2.46
CA LEU A 34 -10.72 -18.53 2.39
C LEU A 34 -9.88 -17.90 1.26
N PHE A 35 -8.81 -18.57 0.82
CA PHE A 35 -7.94 -18.09 -0.25
C PHE A 35 -8.45 -18.49 -1.64
N PHE A 36 -9.02 -19.69 -1.77
CA PHE A 36 -9.54 -20.24 -3.03
C PHE A 36 -11.06 -20.43 -3.06
N GLY A 37 -11.77 -20.20 -1.95
CA GLY A 37 -13.24 -20.23 -1.94
C GLY A 37 -13.87 -18.95 -2.47
N GLY A 38 -14.98 -19.10 -3.19
CA GLY A 38 -15.83 -18.00 -3.66
C GLY A 38 -16.87 -17.57 -2.61
N LYS A 39 -18.01 -17.01 -3.05
CA LYS A 39 -19.11 -16.54 -2.18
C LYS A 39 -19.55 -17.52 -1.08
N SER A 40 -19.33 -18.82 -1.25
CA SER A 40 -19.71 -19.85 -0.29
C SER A 40 -18.81 -19.96 0.95
N SER A 41 -17.59 -19.40 0.91
CA SER A 41 -16.64 -19.44 2.04
C SER A 41 -16.73 -18.21 2.97
N LEU A 42 -17.33 -17.11 2.50
CA LEU A 42 -17.49 -15.86 3.26
C LEU A 42 -18.88 -15.83 3.92
N ARG A 43 -19.02 -16.49 5.07
CA ARG A 43 -20.32 -16.60 5.77
C ARG A 43 -20.55 -15.48 6.78
N THR A 44 -19.49 -14.86 7.31
CA THR A 44 -19.61 -13.82 8.34
C THR A 44 -19.06 -12.47 7.90
N LYS A 45 -19.60 -11.40 8.48
CA LYS A 45 -19.12 -10.01 8.26
C LYS A 45 -17.64 -9.85 8.66
N ALA A 46 -17.18 -10.61 9.66
CA ALA A 46 -15.79 -10.65 10.07
C ALA A 46 -14.88 -11.23 8.97
N ASP A 47 -15.30 -12.33 8.32
CA ASP A 47 -14.53 -12.95 7.24
C ASP A 47 -14.41 -12.03 6.01
N HIS A 48 -15.49 -11.33 5.66
CA HIS A 48 -15.46 -10.30 4.60
C HIS A 48 -14.47 -9.18 4.91
N THR A 49 -14.41 -8.74 6.17
CA THR A 49 -13.52 -7.67 6.61
C THR A 49 -12.06 -8.12 6.59
N LEU A 50 -11.79 -9.33 7.07
CA LEU A 50 -10.46 -9.95 7.06
C LEU A 50 -9.94 -10.12 5.63
N HIS A 51 -10.79 -10.61 4.72
CA HIS A 51 -10.41 -10.78 3.31
C HIS A 51 -10.18 -9.42 2.63
N SER A 52 -11.00 -8.41 2.90
CA SER A 52 -10.78 -7.04 2.39
C SER A 52 -9.44 -6.46 2.88
N CYS A 53 -9.14 -6.62 4.17
CA CYS A 53 -7.89 -6.16 4.77
C CYS A 53 -6.68 -6.88 4.13
N PHE A 54 -6.79 -8.18 3.89
CA PHE A 54 -5.76 -8.96 3.23
C PHE A 54 -5.50 -8.51 1.78
N LEU A 55 -6.55 -8.37 0.97
CA LEU A 55 -6.40 -7.89 -0.41
C LEU A 55 -5.78 -6.50 -0.44
N THR A 56 -6.19 -5.61 0.47
CA THR A 56 -5.61 -4.26 0.58
C THR A 56 -4.13 -4.32 0.94
N ALA A 57 -3.75 -5.12 1.94
CA ALA A 57 -2.35 -5.31 2.33
C ALA A 57 -1.54 -5.86 1.16
N LEU A 58 -2.01 -6.93 0.53
CA LEU A 58 -1.35 -7.58 -0.61
C LEU A 58 -1.13 -6.60 -1.76
N CYS A 59 -2.17 -5.88 -2.19
CA CYS A 59 -2.05 -4.86 -3.23
C CYS A 59 -1.05 -3.78 -2.82
N THR A 60 -1.11 -3.30 -1.59
CA THR A 60 -0.24 -2.22 -1.10
C THR A 60 1.22 -2.65 -1.22
N VAL A 61 1.56 -3.86 -0.78
CA VAL A 61 2.94 -4.37 -0.84
C VAL A 61 3.40 -4.59 -2.27
N VAL A 62 2.57 -5.22 -3.11
CA VAL A 62 2.93 -5.48 -4.51
C VAL A 62 3.20 -4.18 -5.25
N PHE A 63 2.31 -3.19 -5.14
CA PHE A 63 2.46 -1.91 -5.84
C PHE A 63 3.53 -1.00 -5.22
N PHE A 64 3.81 -1.14 -3.91
CA PHE A 64 4.96 -0.50 -3.28
C PHE A 64 6.28 -1.04 -3.84
N ILE A 65 6.42 -2.36 -3.96
CA ILE A 65 7.61 -3.01 -4.55
C ILE A 65 7.77 -2.60 -6.02
N ILE A 66 6.70 -2.70 -6.82
CA ILE A 66 6.72 -2.31 -8.24
C ILE A 66 7.12 -0.84 -8.38
N GLY A 67 6.49 0.07 -7.62
CA GLY A 67 6.77 1.50 -7.67
C GLY A 67 8.22 1.84 -7.33
N ASN A 68 8.80 1.15 -6.35
CA ASN A 68 10.19 1.31 -5.97
C ASN A 68 11.17 0.77 -7.03
N ILE A 69 10.95 -0.44 -7.55
CA ILE A 69 11.78 -0.98 -8.65
C ILE A 69 11.74 -0.05 -9.87
N LEU A 70 10.55 0.44 -10.20
CA LEU A 70 10.35 1.35 -11.31
C LEU A 70 11.09 2.67 -11.08
N SER A 71 11.01 3.23 -9.87
CA SER A 71 11.72 4.45 -9.48
C SER A 71 13.23 4.29 -9.62
N ASP A 72 13.79 3.17 -9.12
CA ASP A 72 15.22 2.84 -9.20
C ASP A 72 15.70 2.68 -10.65
N HIS A 73 14.87 2.11 -11.53
CA HIS A 73 15.17 1.99 -12.96
C HIS A 73 15.05 3.32 -13.71
N ILE A 74 14.07 4.16 -13.38
CA ILE A 74 13.91 5.44 -14.07
C ILE A 74 15.15 6.29 -13.87
N ILE A 75 15.65 6.42 -12.63
CA ILE A 75 16.78 7.32 -12.33
C ILE A 75 18.09 6.97 -13.04
N THR A 76 18.24 5.75 -13.57
CA THR A 76 19.44 5.31 -14.31
C THR A 76 19.34 5.54 -15.82
N LEU A 77 18.16 5.95 -16.33
CA LEU A 77 17.96 6.19 -17.75
C LEU A 77 18.79 7.39 -18.24
N PRO A 78 19.46 7.30 -19.40
CA PRO A 78 20.26 8.38 -19.97
C PRO A 78 19.37 9.43 -20.65
N MET A 79 18.47 10.04 -19.89
CA MET A 79 17.53 11.06 -20.35
C MET A 79 17.90 12.44 -19.79
N GLU A 80 17.48 13.48 -20.50
CA GLU A 80 17.53 14.83 -19.96
C GLU A 80 16.71 14.95 -18.67
N LYS A 81 17.22 15.71 -17.71
CA LYS A 81 16.67 15.87 -16.36
C LYS A 81 15.17 16.19 -16.32
N ILE A 82 14.68 17.05 -17.21
CA ILE A 82 13.26 17.45 -17.24
C ILE A 82 12.40 16.28 -17.76
N ALA A 83 12.82 15.63 -18.84
CA ALA A 83 12.14 14.46 -19.38
C ALA A 83 12.10 13.32 -18.35
N LEU A 84 13.21 13.11 -17.63
CA LEU A 84 13.33 12.13 -16.55
C LEU A 84 12.33 12.40 -15.41
N ARG A 85 12.20 13.65 -14.97
CA ARG A 85 11.23 14.05 -13.93
C ARG A 85 9.79 13.79 -14.37
N ARG A 86 9.44 14.16 -15.61
CA ARG A 86 8.10 13.92 -16.16
C ARG A 86 7.77 12.44 -16.15
N LEU A 87 8.71 11.62 -16.64
CA LEU A 87 8.56 10.17 -16.65
C LEU A 87 8.40 9.59 -15.24
N PHE A 88 9.23 10.04 -14.30
CA PHE A 88 9.16 9.61 -12.89
C PHE A 88 7.78 9.86 -12.27
N TYR A 89 7.28 11.10 -12.32
CA TYR A 89 6.00 11.41 -11.68
C TYR A 89 4.82 10.79 -12.42
N PHE A 90 4.86 10.73 -13.75
CA PHE A 90 3.82 10.09 -14.55
C PHE A 90 3.72 8.59 -14.24
N LEU A 91 4.84 7.88 -14.21
CA LEU A 91 4.85 6.45 -13.89
C LEU A 91 4.43 6.17 -12.45
N GLY A 92 4.75 7.06 -11.51
CA GLY A 92 4.19 7.01 -10.14
C GLY A 92 2.66 7.08 -10.13
N MET A 93 2.07 7.99 -10.90
CA MET A 93 0.61 8.08 -11.04
C MET A 93 0.02 6.83 -11.68
N VAL A 94 0.66 6.30 -12.71
CA VAL A 94 0.23 5.07 -13.40
C VAL A 94 0.27 3.89 -12.42
N ASN A 95 1.32 3.75 -11.61
CA ASN A 95 1.44 2.72 -10.58
C ASN A 95 0.29 2.78 -9.57
N LEU A 96 -0.02 3.97 -9.05
CA LEU A 96 -1.15 4.17 -8.12
C LEU A 96 -2.51 3.92 -8.77
N THR A 97 -2.66 4.27 -10.06
CA THR A 97 -3.88 3.98 -10.81
C THR A 97 -4.07 2.46 -10.95
N PHE A 98 -3.01 1.72 -11.29
CA PHE A 98 -3.06 0.26 -11.32
C PHE A 98 -3.32 -0.35 -9.95
N PHE A 99 -2.82 0.25 -8.88
CA PHE A 99 -3.19 -0.16 -7.52
C PHE A 99 -4.70 -0.08 -7.30
N PHE A 100 -5.34 1.05 -7.63
CA PHE A 100 -6.80 1.22 -7.47
C PHE A 100 -7.59 0.23 -8.32
N VAL A 101 -7.22 0.10 -9.60
CA VAL A 101 -7.89 -0.83 -10.52
C VAL A 101 -7.75 -2.27 -10.01
N SER A 102 -6.56 -2.68 -9.60
CA SER A 102 -6.31 -4.03 -9.08
C SER A 102 -7.09 -4.30 -7.81
N LEU A 103 -7.07 -3.35 -6.86
CA LEU A 103 -7.80 -3.50 -5.60
C LEU A 103 -9.31 -3.61 -5.86
N PHE A 104 -9.86 -2.78 -6.73
CA PHE A 104 -11.26 -2.84 -7.13
C PHE A 104 -11.62 -4.16 -7.81
N LEU A 105 -10.82 -4.63 -8.78
CA LEU A 105 -11.05 -5.88 -9.48
C LEU A 105 -10.97 -7.08 -8.54
N LEU A 106 -10.00 -7.12 -7.63
CA LEU A 106 -9.89 -8.19 -6.64
C LEU A 106 -11.10 -8.22 -5.71
N HIS A 107 -11.60 -7.04 -5.30
CA HIS A 107 -12.83 -6.92 -4.53
C HIS A 107 -14.07 -7.39 -5.32
N ALA A 108 -14.16 -7.05 -6.61
CA ALA A 108 -15.26 -7.44 -7.49
C ALA A 108 -15.27 -8.94 -7.78
N ILE A 109 -14.12 -9.54 -8.10
CA ILE A 109 -13.95 -10.98 -8.33
C ILE A 109 -14.36 -11.78 -7.07
N ARG A 110 -13.99 -11.27 -5.90
CA ARG A 110 -14.28 -11.93 -4.60
C ARG A 110 -15.66 -11.58 -4.05
N GLN A 111 -16.37 -10.65 -4.67
CA GLN A 111 -17.70 -10.20 -4.24
C GLN A 111 -17.71 -9.77 -2.77
N CYS A 112 -16.62 -9.12 -2.31
CA CYS A 112 -16.49 -8.62 -0.95
C CYS A 112 -16.54 -7.09 -0.93
N GLY A 113 -17.24 -6.52 0.05
CA GLY A 113 -17.29 -5.08 0.24
C GLY A 113 -15.95 -4.52 0.71
N PHE A 114 -15.70 -3.25 0.40
CA PHE A 114 -14.55 -2.51 0.93
C PHE A 114 -14.73 -2.27 2.43
N SER A 115 -13.84 -2.87 3.23
CA SER A 115 -13.73 -2.55 4.65
C SER A 115 -13.33 -1.09 4.88
N ASN A 116 -13.57 -0.58 6.09
CA ASN A 116 -13.11 0.77 6.45
C ASN A 116 -11.59 0.92 6.27
N ILE A 117 -10.82 -0.14 6.54
CA ILE A 117 -9.37 -0.19 6.34
C ILE A 117 -9.03 0.02 4.87
N ALA A 118 -9.68 -0.76 3.98
CA ALA A 118 -9.47 -0.64 2.55
C ALA A 118 -9.81 0.76 2.01
N ARG A 119 -10.89 1.37 2.53
CA ARG A 119 -11.28 2.75 2.18
C ARG A 119 -10.26 3.78 2.66
N THR A 120 -9.81 3.70 3.91
CA THR A 120 -8.84 4.65 4.45
C THR A 120 -7.50 4.55 3.73
N VAL A 121 -7.00 3.35 3.46
CA VAL A 121 -5.79 3.16 2.65
C VAL A 121 -5.98 3.73 1.25
N SER A 122 -7.14 3.50 0.63
CA SER A 122 -7.44 4.07 -0.69
C SER A 122 -7.43 5.60 -0.69
N TYR A 123 -7.93 6.25 0.36
CA TYR A 123 -7.86 7.71 0.48
C TYR A 123 -6.41 8.20 0.64
N LEU A 124 -5.56 7.50 1.39
CA LEU A 124 -4.14 7.83 1.49
C LEU A 124 -3.44 7.72 0.13
N MET A 125 -3.70 6.65 -0.62
CA MET A 125 -3.15 6.47 -1.97
C MET A 125 -3.65 7.53 -2.95
N PHE A 126 -4.86 8.07 -2.73
CA PHE A 126 -5.40 9.15 -3.57
C PHE A 126 -4.71 10.49 -3.26
N ILE A 127 -4.34 10.73 -2.01
CA ILE A 127 -3.49 11.85 -1.62
C ILE A 127 -2.13 11.73 -2.31
N GLU A 128 -1.51 10.55 -2.28
CA GLU A 128 -0.25 10.31 -2.99
C GLU A 128 -0.36 10.56 -4.50
N LEU A 129 -1.44 10.10 -5.14
CA LEU A 129 -1.71 10.35 -6.55
C LEU A 129 -1.77 11.86 -6.85
N SER A 130 -2.41 12.62 -5.96
CA SER A 130 -2.50 14.07 -6.07
C SER A 130 -1.13 14.74 -5.90
N LEU A 131 -0.29 14.25 -4.97
CA LEU A 131 1.08 14.73 -4.79
C LEU A 131 1.94 14.47 -6.03
N TYR A 132 1.84 13.29 -6.64
CA TYR A 132 2.49 12.98 -7.91
C TYR A 132 2.06 13.93 -9.03
N PHE A 133 0.75 14.20 -9.14
CA PHE A 133 0.23 15.13 -10.14
C PHE A 133 0.76 16.56 -9.94
N ILE A 134 0.73 17.06 -8.71
CA ILE A 134 1.28 18.38 -8.37
C ILE A 134 2.75 18.46 -8.77
N GLN A 135 3.54 17.45 -8.43
CA GLN A 135 4.97 17.42 -8.76
C GLN A 135 5.23 17.29 -10.27
N LEU A 136 4.39 16.55 -10.99
CA LEU A 136 4.45 16.47 -12.45
C LEU A 136 4.25 17.85 -13.08
N VAL A 137 3.24 18.60 -12.64
CA VAL A 137 2.98 19.95 -13.15
C VAL A 137 4.12 20.90 -12.75
N VAL A 138 4.40 21.02 -11.46
CA VAL A 138 5.34 22.03 -10.93
C VAL A 138 6.77 21.78 -11.39
N ARG A 139 7.28 20.55 -11.31
CA ARG A 139 8.68 20.22 -11.61
C ARG A 139 8.89 19.62 -12.99
N GLY A 140 7.86 18.98 -13.54
CA GLY A 140 7.92 18.38 -14.87
C GLY A 140 7.61 19.40 -15.96
N TYR A 141 6.56 20.21 -15.81
CA TYR A 141 6.14 21.14 -16.86
C TYR A 141 6.58 22.59 -16.64
N LEU A 142 6.55 23.09 -15.40
CA LEU A 142 6.93 24.47 -15.08
C LEU A 142 8.41 24.64 -14.68
N ASP A 143 9.13 23.54 -14.46
CA ASP A 143 10.52 23.49 -13.95
C ASP A 143 10.76 24.34 -12.68
N ILE A 144 9.74 24.50 -11.86
CA ILE A 144 9.82 25.24 -10.60
C ILE A 144 10.35 24.30 -9.52
N SER A 145 11.49 24.62 -8.92
CA SER A 145 12.13 23.81 -7.88
C SER A 145 12.26 24.58 -6.55
N TYR A 146 11.16 24.72 -5.81
CA TYR A 146 11.20 25.27 -4.44
C TYR A 146 11.60 24.19 -3.44
N SER A 147 12.70 24.41 -2.70
CA SER A 147 13.22 23.45 -1.70
C SER A 147 12.17 23.09 -0.65
N LEU A 148 11.45 24.08 -0.12
CA LEU A 148 10.41 23.87 0.89
C LEU A 148 9.26 23.00 0.39
N LEU A 149 8.79 23.23 -0.85
CA LEU A 149 7.71 22.45 -1.46
C LEU A 149 8.14 20.99 -1.65
N ASN A 150 9.38 20.76 -2.10
CA ASN A 150 9.92 19.41 -2.29
C ASN A 150 10.02 18.65 -0.97
N SER A 151 10.51 19.30 0.08
CA SER A 151 10.58 18.72 1.43
C SER A 151 9.19 18.41 1.98
N PHE A 152 8.22 19.31 1.79
CA PHE A 152 6.83 19.10 2.21
C PHE A 152 6.20 17.90 1.50
N VAL A 153 6.38 17.80 0.17
CA VAL A 153 5.83 16.68 -0.59
C VAL A 153 6.50 15.36 -0.21
N ALA A 154 7.82 15.33 -0.02
CA ALA A 154 8.53 14.14 0.44
C ALA A 154 8.04 13.69 1.83
N ALA A 155 7.88 14.62 2.77
CA ALA A 155 7.31 14.33 4.09
C ALA A 155 5.87 13.81 3.99
N SER A 156 5.07 14.35 3.08
CA SER A 156 3.69 13.91 2.85
C SER A 156 3.61 12.47 2.35
N PHE A 157 4.46 12.09 1.39
CA PHE A 157 4.58 10.69 0.94
C PHE A 157 4.96 9.76 2.11
N PHE A 158 5.94 10.15 2.92
CA PHE A 158 6.39 9.37 4.07
C PHE A 158 5.27 9.17 5.11
N ILE A 159 4.52 10.23 5.43
CA ILE A 159 3.37 10.18 6.34
C ILE A 159 2.27 9.27 5.79
N CYS A 160 1.96 9.34 4.49
CA CYS A 160 0.94 8.50 3.87
C CYS A 160 1.32 7.01 3.97
N ASN A 161 2.58 6.66 3.64
CA ASN A 161 3.09 5.30 3.71
C ASN A 161 3.08 4.74 5.13
N ILE A 162 3.53 5.52 6.13
CA ILE A 162 3.47 5.10 7.54
C ILE A 162 2.04 4.92 8.01
N SER A 163 1.16 5.86 7.65
CA SER A 163 -0.25 5.80 8.05
C SER A 163 -0.92 4.55 7.45
N ALA A 164 -0.65 4.25 6.18
CA ALA A 164 -1.12 3.05 5.51
C ALA A 164 -0.61 1.78 6.22
N PHE A 165 0.67 1.75 6.57
CA PHE A 165 1.26 0.65 7.33
C PHE A 165 0.59 0.44 8.70
N ILE A 166 0.43 1.51 9.50
CA ILE A 166 -0.20 1.47 10.82
C ILE A 166 -1.65 0.97 10.70
N ILE A 167 -2.39 1.45 9.70
CA ILE A 167 -3.77 1.03 9.47
C ILE A 167 -3.84 -0.46 9.12
N LEU A 168 -2.97 -0.93 8.22
CA LEU A 168 -2.93 -2.32 7.80
C LEU A 168 -2.51 -3.28 8.92
N ILE A 169 -1.62 -2.88 9.82
CA ILE A 169 -1.21 -3.73 10.95
C ILE A 169 -2.23 -3.70 12.11
N SER A 170 -3.00 -2.62 12.26
CA SER A 170 -3.94 -2.44 13.37
C SER A 170 -5.05 -3.50 13.45
N TYR A 171 -5.43 -4.08 12.32
CA TYR A 171 -6.48 -5.10 12.24
C TYR A 171 -6.01 -6.50 12.60
N PRO A 172 -4.92 -7.02 12.00
CA PRO A 172 -4.32 -8.29 12.42
C PRO A 172 -3.96 -8.30 13.91
N THR A 173 -3.44 -7.20 14.46
CA THR A 173 -3.08 -7.12 15.89
C THR A 173 -4.30 -7.19 16.80
N LYS A 174 -5.40 -6.50 16.47
CA LYS A 174 -6.67 -6.63 17.20
C LYS A 174 -7.18 -8.07 17.20
N LEU A 175 -7.18 -8.72 16.03
CA LEU A 175 -7.62 -10.11 15.92
C LEU A 175 -6.78 -11.06 16.78
N PHE A 176 -5.46 -10.85 16.85
CA PHE A 176 -4.55 -11.64 17.66
C PHE A 176 -4.76 -11.43 19.17
N LEU A 177 -4.97 -10.18 19.59
CA LEU A 177 -5.25 -9.84 20.99
C LEU A 177 -6.59 -10.42 21.45
N ASP A 178 -7.63 -10.34 20.62
CA ASP A 178 -8.94 -10.91 20.93
C ASP A 178 -8.87 -12.44 21.07
N LYS A 179 -8.10 -13.12 20.21
CA LYS A 179 -7.86 -14.58 20.32
C LYS A 179 -7.17 -14.94 21.64
N LYS A 180 -6.13 -14.18 22.02
CA LYS A 180 -5.41 -14.37 23.30
C LYS A 180 -6.32 -14.15 24.52
N HIS A 181 -7.22 -13.17 24.47
CA HIS A 181 -8.21 -12.95 25.52
C HIS A 181 -9.22 -14.09 25.64
N PHE A 182 -9.63 -14.69 24.51
CA PHE A 182 -10.53 -15.85 24.51
C PHE A 182 -9.88 -17.11 25.09
N ASP A 183 -8.60 -17.34 24.80
CA ASP A 183 -7.85 -18.50 25.33
C ASP A 183 -7.47 -18.36 26.83
N LEU A 184 -7.42 -17.13 27.36
CA LEU A 184 -7.14 -16.85 28.77
C LEU A 184 -8.39 -16.83 29.67
N GLY A 185 -9.58 -16.60 29.11
CA GLY A 185 -10.86 -16.63 29.85
C GLY A 185 -11.45 -18.02 30.06
N ASN A 186 -10.84 -19.05 29.47
CA ASN A 186 -11.29 -20.44 29.50
C ASN A 186 -10.30 -21.38 30.25
N ARG A 187 -9.45 -20.83 31.11
CA ARG A 187 -8.57 -21.58 32.03
C ARG A 187 -8.91 -21.29 33.48
#